data_AF-A0A0J9Y4M9-F1
#
_entry.id   AF-A0A0J9Y4M9-F1
#
_cell.length_a   1.000
_cell.length_b   1.000
_cell.length_c   1.000
_cell.angle_alpha   90.00
_cell.angle_beta   90.00
_cell.angle_gamma   90.00
#
_symmetry.space_group_name_H-M   'P 1'
#
loop_
_entity.id
_entity.type
_entity.pdbx_description
1 polymer ?
#
loop_
_entity_poly.entity_id
_entity_poly.type
_entity_poly.pdbx_seq_one_letter_code
_entity_poly.pdbx_strand_id
1 'polypeptide(L)'
;YLDYVQIMNYDFHMYSKLEPCTGFNAPLFSKQYEFGILSKMNSDYSTQHWLERGLWANKTIFGIPTYGRGYTLLNKYFHFLYAPAVGHANIGAAYPFVKAFFI
;
A
#
# COMPACT_ATOMS: atom_id res chain seq x y z
N TYR A 1 7.79 -27.14 9.86
CA TYR A 1 6.49 -26.65 9.38
C TYR A 1 6.03 -25.50 10.27
N LEU A 2 5.27 -24.55 9.73
CA LEU A 2 4.68 -23.44 10.47
C LEU A 2 3.21 -23.75 10.83
N ASP A 3 2.76 -23.25 11.98
CA ASP A 3 1.35 -23.36 12.40
C ASP A 3 0.47 -22.36 11.67
N TYR A 4 0.96 -21.13 11.51
CA TYR A 4 0.34 -20.07 10.75
C TYR A 4 1.39 -19.24 10.00
N VAL A 5 0.97 -18.59 8.93
CA VAL A 5 1.78 -17.65 8.15
C VAL A 5 0.95 -16.39 7.96
N GLN A 6 1.49 -15.26 8.44
CA GLN A 6 0.87 -13.96 8.19
C GLN A 6 1.46 -13.36 6.92
N ILE A 7 0.59 -13.07 5.95
CA ILE A 7 0.99 -12.34 4.74
C ILE A 7 1.04 -10.85 5.10
N MET A 8 2.20 -10.24 4.91
CA MET A 8 2.43 -8.81 5.18
C MET A 8 1.80 -7.95 4.07
N ASN A 9 0.46 -7.90 4.03
CA ASN A 9 -0.34 -7.14 3.07
C ASN A 9 -0.31 -5.62 3.36
N TYR A 10 0.89 -5.06 3.48
CA TYR A 10 1.16 -3.65 3.75
C TYR A 10 2.55 -3.28 3.23
N ASP A 11 2.89 -2.00 3.25
CA ASP A 11 4.13 -1.46 2.67
C ASP A 11 4.27 -1.65 1.16
N PHE A 12 3.14 -1.76 0.45
CA PHE A 12 3.13 -1.87 -1.01
C PHE A 12 3.71 -0.63 -1.71
N HIS A 13 3.37 0.56 -1.20
CA HIS A 13 3.88 1.82 -1.70
C HIS A 13 4.58 2.59 -0.60
N MET A 14 5.83 2.96 -0.87
CA MET A 14 6.68 3.77 -0.02
C MET A 14 7.42 4.78 -0.88
N TYR A 15 7.68 5.95 -0.32
CA TYR A 15 8.49 6.95 -1.00
C TYR A 15 9.90 6.41 -1.28
N SER A 16 10.32 6.49 -2.54
CA SER A 16 11.69 6.25 -2.97
C SER A 16 12.10 7.32 -3.97
N LYS A 17 13.42 7.57 -4.11
CA LYS A 17 13.92 8.44 -5.18
C LYS A 17 13.65 7.87 -6.58
N LEU A 18 13.53 6.55 -6.69
CA LEU A 18 13.20 5.86 -7.94
C LEU A 18 11.70 5.89 -8.25
N GLU A 19 10.87 5.94 -7.21
CA GLU A 19 9.41 5.98 -7.30
C GLU A 19 8.89 7.16 -6.45
N PRO A 20 9.11 8.41 -6.89
CA PRO A 20 8.81 9.60 -6.10
C PRO A 20 7.32 9.99 -6.19
N CYS A 21 6.43 9.03 -6.00
CA CYS A 21 4.99 9.21 -6.09
C CYS A 21 4.28 8.71 -4.82
N THR A 22 3.12 9.28 -4.51
CA THR A 22 2.28 8.81 -3.41
C THR A 22 1.61 7.48 -3.75
N GLY A 23 1.25 6.69 -2.74
CA GLY A 23 0.52 5.44 -2.94
C GLY A 23 -0.10 4.94 -1.65
N PHE A 24 -1.03 3.99 -1.76
CA PHE A 24 -1.67 3.37 -0.60
C PHE A 24 -0.71 2.42 0.14
N ASN A 25 -0.75 2.43 1.47
CA ASN A 25 0.06 1.48 2.25
C ASN A 25 -0.39 0.03 2.03
N ALA A 26 -1.70 -0.19 2.04
CA ALA A 26 -2.33 -1.51 1.93
C ALA A 26 -3.58 -1.46 1.04
N PRO A 27 -3.44 -1.32 -0.29
CA PRO A 27 -4.56 -1.45 -1.19
C PRO A 27 -5.10 -2.89 -1.17
N LEU A 28 -6.42 -3.03 -1.08
CA LEU A 28 -7.07 -4.35 -1.14
C LEU A 28 -7.03 -4.91 -2.57
N PHE A 29 -7.34 -4.07 -3.56
CA PHE A 29 -7.40 -4.41 -4.98
C PHE A 29 -6.60 -3.40 -5.81
N SER A 30 -6.17 -3.81 -7.00
CA SER A 30 -5.59 -2.91 -8.00
C SER A 30 -6.64 -1.96 -8.59
N LYS A 31 -6.19 -0.79 -9.06
CA LYS A 31 -6.98 0.14 -9.87
C LYS A 31 -6.87 -0.19 -11.37
N GLN A 32 -7.88 0.21 -12.14
CA GLN A 32 -7.96 -0.07 -13.59
C GLN A 32 -6.79 0.52 -14.41
N TYR A 33 -6.15 1.57 -13.89
CA TYR A 33 -5.02 2.26 -14.54
C TYR A 33 -3.66 1.81 -13.98
N GLU A 34 -3.62 0.84 -13.08
CA GLU A 34 -2.36 0.23 -12.63
C GLU A 34 -2.01 -0.92 -13.57
N PHE A 35 -0.76 -0.97 -14.01
CA PHE A 35 -0.27 -1.97 -14.94
C PHE A 35 1.07 -2.57 -14.46
N GLY A 36 1.41 -3.76 -14.96
CA GLY A 36 2.69 -4.39 -14.70
C GLY A 36 2.90 -4.77 -13.24
N ILE A 37 3.92 -4.18 -12.60
CA ILE A 37 4.22 -4.45 -11.19
C ILE A 37 3.20 -3.77 -10.26
N LEU A 38 2.73 -2.57 -10.61
CA LEU A 38 1.79 -1.82 -9.76
C LEU A 38 0.45 -2.55 -9.62
N SER A 39 -0.03 -3.20 -10.68
CA SER A 39 -1.27 -4.00 -10.62
C SER A 39 -1.16 -5.24 -9.72
N LYS A 40 0.05 -5.62 -9.31
CA LYS A 40 0.33 -6.74 -8.41
C LYS A 40 0.60 -6.28 -6.97
N MET A 41 0.82 -4.98 -6.75
CA MET A 41 1.10 -4.38 -5.45
C MET A 41 -0.19 -4.18 -4.64
N ASN A 42 -0.97 -5.25 -4.45
CA ASN A 42 -2.17 -5.24 -3.62
C ASN A 42 -2.37 -6.56 -2.88
N SER A 43 -3.23 -6.50 -1.88
CA SER A 43 -3.46 -7.59 -0.93
C SER A 43 -4.15 -8.79 -1.58
N ASP A 44 -5.06 -8.56 -2.52
CA ASP A 44 -5.74 -9.62 -3.26
C ASP A 44 -4.74 -10.44 -4.09
N TYR A 45 -3.98 -9.77 -4.97
CA TYR A 45 -2.95 -10.43 -5.78
C TYR A 45 -1.93 -11.16 -4.90
N SER A 46 -1.42 -10.49 -3.86
CA SER A 46 -0.39 -11.07 -2.99
C SER A 46 -0.89 -12.29 -2.24
N THR A 47 -2.13 -12.24 -1.74
CA THR A 47 -2.75 -13.38 -1.06
C THR A 47 -2.94 -14.56 -2.01
N GLN A 48 -3.55 -14.32 -3.18
CA GLN A 48 -3.73 -15.36 -4.19
C GLN A 48 -2.40 -15.96 -4.66
N HIS A 49 -1.38 -15.12 -4.87
CA HIS A 49 -0.05 -15.55 -5.30
C HIS A 49 0.59 -16.57 -4.35
N TRP A 50 0.41 -16.39 -3.03
CA TRP A 50 0.90 -17.33 -2.02
C TRP A 50 0.05 -18.60 -1.95
N LEU A 51 -1.27 -18.48 -2.03
CA LEU A 51 -2.18 -19.64 -2.03
C LEU A 51 -1.91 -20.55 -3.24
N GLU A 52 -1.73 -19.97 -4.43
CA GLU A 52 -1.38 -20.69 -5.66
C GLU A 52 -0.02 -21.39 -5.57
N ARG A 53 0.89 -20.92 -4.70
CA ARG A 53 2.21 -21.51 -4.46
C ARG A 53 2.23 -22.56 -3.35
N GLY A 54 1.05 -22.94 -2.86
CA GLY A 54 0.90 -24.01 -1.89
C GLY A 54 0.84 -23.54 -0.43
N LEU A 55 0.68 -22.25 -0.18
CA LEU A 55 0.33 -21.80 1.17
C LEU A 55 -1.11 -22.24 1.49
N TRP A 56 -1.29 -23.02 2.56
CA TRP A 56 -2.63 -23.49 2.93
C TRP A 56 -3.50 -22.36 3.46
N ALA A 57 -4.69 -22.20 2.90
CA ALA A 57 -5.63 -21.14 3.27
C ALA A 57 -6.01 -21.17 4.76
N ASN A 58 -6.19 -22.35 5.35
CA ASN A 58 -6.51 -22.51 6.77
C ASN A 58 -5.37 -22.15 7.74
N LYS A 59 -4.15 -21.98 7.24
CA LYS A 59 -2.98 -21.52 7.99
C LYS A 59 -2.59 -20.08 7.64
N THR A 60 -3.32 -19.43 6.74
CA THR A 60 -3.00 -18.09 6.26
C THR A 60 -3.70 -17.04 7.12
N ILE A 61 -2.93 -16.09 7.63
CA ILE A 61 -3.43 -14.92 8.35
C ILE A 61 -3.28 -13.69 7.46
N PHE A 62 -4.37 -12.95 7.28
CA PHE A 62 -4.36 -11.70 6.52
C PHE A 62 -3.74 -10.58 7.38
N GLY A 63 -2.64 -9.97 6.91
CA GLY A 63 -2.02 -8.84 7.59
C GLY A 63 -2.82 -7.56 7.43
N ILE A 64 -3.17 -6.92 8.54
CA ILE A 64 -3.88 -5.62 8.56
C ILE A 64 -2.96 -4.60 9.23
N PRO A 65 -2.50 -3.56 8.52
CA PRO A 65 -1.69 -2.53 9.14
C PRO A 65 -2.56 -1.61 10.01
N THR A 66 -2.12 -1.35 11.24
CA THR A 66 -2.70 -0.35 12.14
C THR A 66 -2.05 1.03 11.97
N TYR A 67 -1.28 1.21 10.91
CA TYR A 67 -0.56 2.44 10.59
C TYR A 67 -0.72 2.79 9.10
N GLY A 68 -0.50 4.07 8.79
CA GLY A 68 -0.44 4.58 7.42
C GLY A 68 0.96 5.07 7.06
N ARG A 69 1.20 5.26 5.76
CA ARG A 69 2.38 5.95 5.24
C ARG A 69 1.98 7.31 4.70
N GLY A 70 2.74 8.33 5.10
CA GLY A 70 2.54 9.70 4.65
C GLY A 70 3.65 10.17 3.70
N TYR A 71 3.32 11.17 2.89
CA TYR A 71 4.22 11.74 1.89
C TYR A 71 4.24 13.27 2.02
N THR A 72 5.38 13.87 1.71
CA THR A 72 5.47 15.30 1.44
C THR A 72 5.27 15.51 -0.06
N LEU A 73 4.14 16.09 -0.44
CA LEU A 73 3.80 16.35 -1.84
C LEU A 73 4.75 17.38 -2.46
N LEU A 74 5.08 17.21 -3.73
CA LEU A 74 5.81 18.22 -4.51
C LEU A 74 5.01 19.52 -4.59
N ASN A 75 3.69 19.41 -4.73
CA ASN A 75 2.78 20.54 -4.75
C ASN A 75 1.50 20.18 -3.99
N LYS A 76 1.07 21.07 -3.08
CA LYS A 76 -0.14 20.88 -2.26
C LYS A 76 -1.43 20.72 -3.08
N TYR A 77 -1.47 21.22 -4.32
CA TYR A 77 -2.63 21.08 -5.20
C TYR A 77 -2.70 19.70 -5.89
N PHE A 78 -1.63 18.90 -5.84
CA PHE A 78 -1.60 17.54 -6.37
C PHE A 78 -1.84 16.52 -5.26
N HIS A 79 -3.08 16.45 -4.78
CA HIS A 79 -3.49 15.59 -3.67
C HIS A 79 -4.27 14.34 -4.15
N PHE A 80 -3.89 13.78 -5.30
CA PHE A 80 -4.46 12.56 -5.87
C PHE A 80 -3.54 11.36 -5.67
N LEU A 81 -4.04 10.14 -5.92
CA LEU A 81 -3.24 8.92 -5.85
C LEU A 81 -2.14 8.95 -6.92
N TYR A 82 -0.92 8.55 -6.57
CA TYR A 82 0.27 8.65 -7.45
C TYR A 82 0.70 10.08 -7.79
N ALA A 83 0.31 11.06 -6.98
CA ALA A 83 0.84 12.41 -7.10
C ALA A 83 2.35 12.46 -6.80
N PRO A 84 3.10 13.34 -7.47
CA PRO A 84 4.53 13.51 -7.19
C PRO A 84 4.81 13.93 -5.74
N ALA A 85 5.78 13.28 -5.12
CA ALA A 85 6.23 13.53 -3.75
C ALA A 85 7.74 13.84 -3.72
N VAL A 86 8.16 14.63 -2.73
CA VAL A 86 9.55 15.02 -2.51
C VAL A 86 10.18 14.33 -1.29
N GLY A 87 9.38 13.57 -0.54
CA GLY A 87 9.86 12.86 0.64
C GLY A 87 8.77 12.14 1.39
N HIS A 88 9.17 11.50 2.48
CA HIS A 88 8.27 11.02 3.52
C HIS A 88 7.55 12.19 4.18
N ALA A 89 6.37 11.93 4.77
CA ALA A 89 5.72 12.92 5.62
C ALA A 89 6.56 13.20 6.87
N ASN A 90 6.49 14.44 7.36
CA ASN A 90 7.10 14.81 8.62
C ASN A 90 6.29 14.21 9.77
N ILE A 91 6.98 13.56 10.72
CA ILE A 91 6.35 12.99 11.92
C ILE A 91 5.72 14.12 12.74
N GLY A 92 4.47 13.96 13.16
CA GLY A 92 3.75 14.95 13.96
C GLY A 92 3.19 16.14 13.19
N ALA A 93 3.34 16.19 11.86
CA ALA A 93 2.67 17.20 11.05
C ALA A 93 1.15 16.94 11.03
N ALA A 94 0.38 17.88 11.57
CA ALA A 94 -1.07 17.90 11.43
C ALA A 94 -1.39 18.34 9.99
N TYR A 95 -1.76 17.39 9.13
CA TYR A 95 -2.27 17.72 7.81
C TYR A 95 -3.79 17.92 7.92
N PRO A 96 -4.32 19.14 7.71
CA PRO A 96 -5.76 19.42 7.83
C PRO A 96 -6.62 18.72 6.77
N PHE A 97 -6.00 17.98 5.85
CA PHE A 97 -6.65 17.33 4.71
C PHE A 97 -6.40 15.82 4.67
N VAL A 98 -6.65 15.10 5.77
CA VAL A 98 -6.88 13.66 5.67
C VAL A 98 -8.33 13.45 5.26
N LYS A 99 -8.62 13.56 3.96
CA LYS A 99 -9.90 13.08 3.43
C LYS A 99 -9.78 11.57 3.34
N ALA A 100 -10.16 10.88 4.41
CA ALA A 100 -10.34 9.43 4.38
C ALA A 100 -11.45 9.13 3.36
N PHE A 101 -11.06 8.69 2.18
CA PHE A 101 -12.01 8.13 1.22
C PHE A 101 -12.41 6.76 1.74
N PHE A 102 -13.52 6.71 2.49
CA PHE A 102 -14.31 5.50 2.61
C PHE A 102 -15.07 5.34 1.28
N ILE A 103 -14.90 4.17 0.68
CA ILE A 103 -15.68 3.71 -0.46
C ILE A 103 -16.98 3.11 0.09
#